data_AF-A0A9C7Z7N3-F1
#
_entry.id   AF-A0A9C7Z7N3-F1
#
_cell.length_a   1.000
_cell.length_b   1.000
_cell.length_c   1.000
_cell.angle_alpha   90.00
_cell.angle_beta   90.00
_cell.angle_gamma   90.00
#
_symmetry.space_group_name_H-M   'P 1'
#
loop_
_entity.id
_entity.type
_entity.pdbx_description
1 polymer ?
#
loop_
_entity_poly.entity_id
_entity_poly.type
_entity_poly.pdbx_seq_one_letter_code
_entity_poly.pdbx_strand_id
1 'polypeptide(L)'
;MRGAPGDGCPYRDAYDNPFDYESASDLKEEDLLEYYCEDLNYSRFVLSRRNVFFAGERGTGKTMILRYYSIPVQQKKATIKGSDVSLKVAGVYVPCNTPLAGKMEYELLEEFPASIVSEHLLVLEMIIALADALDQVPDLLVGADLERLAKASELVFMGGFKDGKGFLQRVHDLATQESKHVQEALNSHDPRTAYANALSFSTGVVPLLRRLHEVPGLRETHFTFLMDDVHKLRPSQKAVLNSWVSYRDHSLVQF
;
A
#
# COMPACT_ATOMS: atom_id res chain seq x y z
N MET A 1 39.27 -13.05 51.36
CA MET A 1 40.40 -13.33 50.44
C MET A 1 40.05 -12.80 49.07
N ARG A 2 41.01 -12.16 48.41
CA ARG A 2 40.86 -11.44 47.13
C ARG A 2 40.36 -12.39 46.02
N GLY A 3 39.30 -12.01 45.32
CA GLY A 3 38.93 -12.54 44.01
C GLY A 3 39.18 -11.43 42.98
N ALA A 4 39.94 -11.74 41.94
CA ALA A 4 40.48 -10.80 40.96
C ALA A 4 39.39 -10.10 40.11
N PRO A 5 39.66 -8.89 39.59
CA PRO A 5 38.86 -8.30 38.52
C PRO A 5 39.08 -9.11 37.25
N GLY A 6 38.07 -9.90 36.86
CA GLY A 6 38.06 -10.59 35.59
C GLY A 6 37.93 -9.57 34.46
N ASP A 7 38.87 -9.67 33.53
CA ASP A 7 39.01 -8.85 32.32
C ASP A 7 37.67 -8.48 31.69
N GLY A 8 37.46 -7.16 31.55
CA GLY A 8 36.44 -6.62 30.69
C GLY A 8 36.70 -7.10 29.27
N CYS A 9 35.82 -7.98 28.77
CA CYS A 9 35.77 -8.32 27.37
C CYS A 9 35.65 -7.00 26.57
N PRO A 10 36.63 -6.64 25.73
CA PRO A 10 36.63 -5.37 25.00
C PRO A 10 35.59 -5.31 23.88
N TYR A 11 34.76 -6.35 23.73
CA TYR A 11 33.66 -6.43 22.75
C TYR A 11 32.28 -6.10 23.35
N ARG A 12 32.24 -5.28 24.41
CA ARG A 12 30.99 -4.68 24.91
C ARG A 12 30.71 -3.31 24.31
N ASP A 13 31.26 -3.00 23.14
CA ASP A 13 30.62 -2.03 22.27
C ASP A 13 29.28 -2.65 21.87
N ALA A 14 28.21 -1.98 22.30
CA ALA A 14 26.84 -2.37 22.05
C ALA A 14 26.67 -2.68 20.57
N TYR A 15 26.53 -3.96 20.25
CA TYR A 15 25.97 -4.38 18.98
C TYR A 15 24.51 -3.94 19.04
N ASP A 16 24.25 -2.68 18.68
CA ASP A 16 22.92 -2.10 18.61
C ASP A 16 22.26 -2.70 17.38
N ASN A 17 21.78 -3.93 17.54
CA ASN A 17 21.07 -4.63 16.49
C ASN A 17 19.75 -3.86 16.26
N PRO A 18 19.59 -3.19 15.10
CA PRO A 18 18.42 -2.35 14.86
C PRO A 18 17.11 -3.15 14.81
N PHE A 19 17.19 -4.48 14.76
CA PHE A 19 16.05 -5.40 14.73
C PHE A 19 15.72 -6.03 16.09
N ASP A 20 16.44 -5.68 17.16
CA ASP A 20 16.24 -6.28 18.50
C ASP A 20 14.99 -5.72 19.20
N TYR A 21 14.61 -4.48 18.87
CA TYR A 21 13.48 -3.78 19.49
C TYR A 21 12.42 -3.26 18.49
N GLU A 22 12.79 -2.97 17.23
CA GLU A 22 11.88 -2.41 16.25
C GLU A 22 11.54 -3.41 15.14
N SER A 23 10.25 -3.47 14.79
CA SER A 23 9.79 -4.32 13.71
C SER A 23 10.10 -3.65 12.36
N ALA A 24 10.32 -4.46 11.32
CA ALA A 24 10.57 -3.95 9.98
C ALA A 24 9.46 -3.06 9.42
N SER A 25 8.23 -3.13 9.96
CA SER A 25 7.12 -2.23 9.59
C SER A 25 7.24 -0.83 10.20
N ASP A 26 7.96 -0.69 11.30
CA ASP A 26 8.07 0.56 12.07
C ASP A 26 9.34 1.36 11.73
N LEU A 27 10.32 0.73 11.08
CA LEU A 27 11.58 1.38 10.67
C LEU A 27 11.33 2.63 9.82
N LYS A 28 12.16 3.66 9.97
CA LYS A 28 12.10 4.82 9.09
C LYS A 28 12.70 4.48 7.73
N GLU A 29 12.40 5.30 6.74
CA GLU A 29 12.91 5.10 5.38
C GLU A 29 14.43 5.22 5.33
N GLU A 30 15.03 6.09 6.15
CA GLU A 30 16.48 6.24 6.32
C GLU A 30 17.11 4.93 6.79
N ASP A 31 16.54 4.35 7.85
CA ASP A 31 16.99 3.08 8.44
C ASP A 31 16.85 1.93 7.43
N LEU A 32 15.76 1.91 6.65
CA LEU A 32 15.57 0.94 5.57
C LEU A 32 16.66 1.05 4.50
N LEU A 33 17.06 2.27 4.12
CA LEU A 33 18.11 2.49 3.12
C LEU A 33 19.49 2.11 3.63
N GLU A 34 19.75 2.31 4.92
CA GLU A 34 21.01 1.94 5.55
C GLU A 34 21.15 0.43 5.74
N TYR A 35 20.10 -0.23 6.24
CA TYR A 35 20.17 -1.64 6.63
C TYR A 35 19.89 -2.62 5.49
N TYR A 36 19.16 -2.19 4.45
CA TYR A 36 18.82 -3.10 3.36
C TYR A 36 20.01 -3.35 2.42
N CYS A 37 20.49 -4.59 2.41
CA CYS A 37 21.50 -5.04 1.47
C CYS A 37 20.82 -5.47 0.14
N GLU A 38 21.08 -4.72 -0.93
CA GLU A 38 20.53 -5.02 -2.26
C GLU A 38 21.10 -6.33 -2.82
N ASP A 39 20.29 -7.39 -2.82
CA ASP A 39 20.59 -8.61 -3.58
C ASP A 39 20.03 -8.51 -5.00
N LEU A 40 20.93 -8.57 -5.98
CA LEU A 40 20.60 -8.55 -7.41
C LEU A 40 19.73 -9.75 -7.86
N ASN A 41 19.66 -10.84 -7.07
CA ASN A 41 18.90 -12.03 -7.43
C ASN A 41 17.41 -11.93 -7.12
N TYR A 42 17.03 -11.27 -6.01
CA TYR A 42 15.63 -11.13 -5.59
C TYR A 42 14.99 -9.85 -6.10
N SER A 43 15.77 -8.77 -6.19
CA SER A 43 15.34 -7.47 -6.73
C SER A 43 14.66 -7.56 -8.10
N ARG A 44 15.18 -8.40 -9.00
CA ARG A 44 14.61 -8.61 -10.35
C ARG A 44 13.17 -9.14 -10.34
N PHE A 45 12.76 -9.84 -9.28
CA PHE A 45 11.40 -10.39 -9.18
C PHE A 45 10.43 -9.30 -8.72
N VAL A 46 10.80 -8.52 -7.71
CA VAL A 46 9.99 -7.39 -7.24
C VAL A 46 9.78 -6.35 -8.34
N LEU A 47 10.82 -6.11 -9.15
CA LEU A 47 10.80 -5.17 -10.26
C LEU A 47 10.28 -5.79 -11.57
N SER A 48 9.76 -7.03 -11.55
CA SER A 48 9.23 -7.68 -12.76
C SER A 48 7.81 -7.21 -13.08
N ARG A 49 7.24 -7.66 -14.21
CA ARG A 49 5.80 -7.50 -14.55
C ARG A 49 4.97 -8.77 -14.26
N ARG A 50 5.37 -9.55 -13.26
CA ARG A 50 4.71 -10.80 -12.86
C ARG A 50 4.23 -10.68 -11.42
N ASN A 51 3.15 -11.38 -11.10
CA ASN A 51 2.74 -11.54 -9.70
C ASN A 51 3.80 -12.38 -8.96
N VAL A 52 4.23 -11.93 -7.78
CA VAL A 52 5.30 -12.57 -7.00
C VAL A 52 4.86 -12.81 -5.56
N PHE A 53 5.01 -14.06 -5.10
CA PHE A 53 4.73 -14.44 -3.72
C PHE A 53 6.03 -14.65 -2.94
N PHE A 54 6.20 -13.91 -1.84
CA PHE A 54 7.29 -14.13 -0.89
C PHE A 54 6.83 -15.04 0.23
N ALA A 55 7.30 -16.29 0.22
CA ALA A 55 7.06 -17.25 1.30
C ALA A 55 8.32 -17.41 2.16
N GLY A 56 8.17 -17.41 3.48
CA GLY A 56 9.26 -17.58 4.43
C GLY A 56 8.81 -17.37 5.87
N GLU A 57 9.62 -17.81 6.83
CA GLU A 57 9.33 -17.69 8.27
C GLU A 57 9.33 -16.23 8.77
N ARG A 58 8.88 -15.99 10.00
CA ARG A 58 8.94 -14.65 10.61
C ARG A 58 10.41 -14.21 10.73
N GLY A 59 10.69 -12.94 10.43
CA GLY A 59 12.05 -12.39 10.52
C GLY A 59 12.93 -12.59 9.28
N THR A 60 12.44 -13.23 8.20
CA THR A 60 13.23 -13.44 6.96
C THR A 60 13.32 -12.22 6.04
N GLY A 61 12.95 -11.02 6.50
CA GLY A 61 13.07 -9.78 5.71
C GLY A 61 11.99 -9.55 4.63
N LYS A 62 10.85 -10.25 4.67
CA LYS A 62 9.74 -10.04 3.70
C LYS A 62 9.20 -8.61 3.71
N THR A 63 8.88 -8.08 4.89
CA THR A 63 8.45 -6.68 5.03
C THR A 63 9.53 -5.71 4.57
N MET A 64 10.80 -5.99 4.90
CA MET A 64 11.93 -5.14 4.48
C MET A 64 12.00 -5.02 2.95
N ILE A 65 11.92 -6.13 2.21
CA ILE A 65 11.98 -6.07 0.74
C ILE A 65 10.78 -5.32 0.15
N LEU A 66 9.57 -5.53 0.67
CA LEU A 66 8.38 -4.83 0.19
C LEU A 66 8.46 -3.32 0.48
N ARG A 67 8.84 -2.93 1.69
CA ARG A 67 9.01 -1.50 2.04
C ARG A 67 10.16 -0.87 1.27
N TYR A 68 11.28 -1.57 1.10
CA TYR A 68 12.44 -1.06 0.38
C TYR A 68 12.07 -0.69 -1.07
N TYR A 69 11.32 -1.54 -1.78
CA TYR A 69 10.90 -1.29 -3.16
C TYR A 69 9.64 -0.42 -3.30
N SER A 70 9.12 0.12 -2.19
CA SER A 70 8.00 1.06 -2.23
C SER A 70 8.42 2.43 -2.78
N ILE A 71 7.47 3.17 -3.37
CA ILE A 71 7.70 4.50 -3.95
C ILE A 71 8.36 5.45 -2.94
N PRO A 72 7.90 5.60 -1.68
CA PRO A 72 8.52 6.55 -0.75
C PRO A 72 10.01 6.29 -0.51
N VAL A 73 10.39 5.02 -0.28
CA VAL A 73 11.79 4.64 -0.05
C VAL A 73 12.64 4.81 -1.32
N GLN A 74 12.10 4.43 -2.48
CA GLN A 74 12.80 4.61 -3.76
C GLN A 74 12.96 6.09 -4.13
N GLN A 75 11.97 6.94 -3.84
CA GLN A 75 12.07 8.39 -4.01
C GLN A 75 13.17 8.96 -3.13
N LYS A 76 13.20 8.60 -1.84
CA LYS A 76 14.24 9.06 -0.92
C LYS A 76 15.64 8.62 -1.36
N LYS A 77 15.78 7.36 -1.82
CA LYS A 77 17.01 6.84 -2.41
C LYS A 77 17.48 7.68 -3.61
N ALA A 78 16.54 8.06 -4.48
CA ALA A 78 16.83 8.87 -5.66
C ALA A 78 17.29 10.28 -5.26
N THR A 79 16.59 10.92 -4.31
CA THR A 79 16.97 12.22 -3.74
C THR A 79 18.38 12.23 -3.17
N ILE A 80 18.75 11.22 -2.36
CA ILE A 80 20.10 11.09 -1.78
C ILE A 80 21.17 10.96 -2.87
N LYS A 81 20.85 10.29 -3.98
CA LYS A 81 21.76 10.11 -5.13
C LYS A 81 21.78 11.31 -6.09
N GLY A 82 20.93 12.32 -5.87
CA GLY A 82 20.78 13.45 -6.78
C GLY A 82 20.20 13.04 -8.14
N SER A 83 19.35 12.03 -8.17
CA SER A 83 18.69 11.51 -9.38
C SER A 83 17.17 11.50 -9.22
N ASP A 84 16.44 11.45 -10.32
CA ASP A 84 14.98 11.27 -10.29
C ASP A 84 14.59 9.80 -10.02
N VAL A 85 13.46 9.59 -9.34
CA VAL A 85 12.92 8.25 -9.14
C VAL A 85 12.42 7.67 -10.46
N SER A 86 12.75 6.40 -10.72
CA SER A 86 12.19 5.68 -11.87
C SER A 86 10.82 5.09 -11.50
N LEU A 87 9.76 5.63 -12.10
CA LEU A 87 8.39 5.11 -11.92
C LEU A 87 7.99 4.04 -12.95
N LYS A 88 8.93 3.48 -13.72
CA LYS A 88 8.62 2.39 -14.67
C LYS A 88 7.94 1.19 -14.01
N VAL A 89 8.34 0.87 -12.78
CA VAL A 89 7.66 -0.07 -11.88
C VAL A 89 7.51 0.63 -10.54
N ALA A 90 6.29 1.00 -10.19
CA ALA A 90 5.97 1.79 -9.01
C ALA A 90 5.37 0.90 -7.91
N GLY A 91 6.16 0.63 -6.88
CA GLY A 91 5.77 -0.20 -5.74
C GLY A 91 4.89 0.55 -4.74
N VAL A 92 3.63 0.14 -4.60
CA VAL A 92 2.69 0.67 -3.61
C VAL A 92 2.62 -0.31 -2.45
N TYR A 93 3.19 0.04 -1.30
CA TYR A 93 3.16 -0.81 -0.12
C TYR A 93 1.78 -0.79 0.54
N VAL A 94 1.17 -1.97 0.72
CA VAL A 94 -0.14 -2.13 1.34
C VAL A 94 -0.04 -3.08 2.54
N PRO A 95 -0.05 -2.55 3.78
CA PRO A 95 -0.08 -3.39 4.97
C PRO A 95 -1.47 -4.00 5.12
N CYS A 96 -1.59 -5.33 5.18
CA CYS A 96 -2.88 -6.00 5.41
C CYS A 96 -3.28 -6.06 6.89
N ASN A 97 -2.44 -5.52 7.78
CA ASN A 97 -2.67 -5.50 9.23
C ASN A 97 -3.15 -4.11 9.72
N THR A 98 -4.05 -3.48 9.00
CA THR A 98 -4.63 -2.18 9.38
C THR A 98 -5.99 -2.35 10.06
N PRO A 99 -6.42 -1.38 10.88
CA PRO A 99 -7.78 -1.36 11.42
C PRO A 99 -8.85 -1.42 10.32
N LEU A 100 -8.59 -0.84 9.14
CA LEU A 100 -9.51 -0.84 8.01
C LEU A 100 -9.63 -2.23 7.37
N ALA A 101 -8.50 -2.88 7.06
CA ALA A 101 -8.49 -4.24 6.53
C ALA A 101 -9.04 -5.26 7.55
N GLY A 102 -8.87 -4.98 8.84
CA GLY A 102 -9.26 -5.84 9.96
C GLY A 102 -10.69 -5.67 10.48
N LYS A 103 -11.48 -4.72 9.96
CA LYS A 103 -12.89 -4.53 10.35
C LYS A 103 -13.69 -5.84 10.24
N MET A 104 -14.61 -6.06 11.15
CA MET A 104 -15.43 -7.29 11.23
C MET A 104 -16.93 -6.99 11.31
N GLU A 105 -17.33 -5.74 11.47
CA GLU A 105 -18.71 -5.33 11.70
C GLU A 105 -19.64 -5.74 10.54
N TYR A 106 -19.09 -5.84 9.32
CA TYR A 106 -19.82 -6.33 8.16
C TYR A 106 -20.13 -7.84 8.21
N GLU A 107 -19.46 -8.61 9.08
CA GLU A 107 -19.76 -10.04 9.28
C GLU A 107 -21.11 -10.25 10.00
N LEU A 108 -21.75 -9.17 10.49
CA LEU A 108 -23.14 -9.18 10.95
C LEU A 108 -24.15 -9.31 9.80
N LEU A 109 -23.71 -9.07 8.56
CA LEU A 109 -24.51 -9.28 7.36
C LEU A 109 -24.53 -10.75 6.94
N GLU A 110 -25.45 -11.09 6.04
CA GLU A 110 -25.40 -12.34 5.28
C GLU A 110 -24.07 -12.47 4.50
N GLU A 111 -23.67 -13.71 4.19
CA GLU A 111 -22.37 -14.05 3.60
C GLU A 111 -22.06 -13.26 2.32
N PHE A 112 -23.02 -13.17 1.39
CA PHE A 112 -22.82 -12.49 0.12
C PHE A 112 -22.60 -10.97 0.30
N PRO A 113 -23.49 -10.21 0.97
CA PRO A 113 -23.22 -8.80 1.29
C PRO A 113 -21.95 -8.57 2.11
N ALA A 114 -21.65 -9.44 3.09
CA ALA A 114 -20.42 -9.35 3.87
C ALA A 114 -19.19 -9.43 2.96
N SER A 115 -19.19 -10.33 1.96
CA SER A 115 -18.09 -10.46 0.98
C SER A 115 -17.90 -9.19 0.14
N ILE A 116 -18.98 -8.51 -0.25
CA ILE A 116 -18.93 -7.26 -1.01
C ILE A 116 -18.31 -6.14 -0.17
N VAL A 117 -18.77 -5.97 1.08
CA VAL A 117 -18.19 -4.96 1.99
C VAL A 117 -16.73 -5.27 2.29
N SER A 118 -16.40 -6.56 2.45
CA SER A 118 -15.03 -7.03 2.70
C SER A 118 -14.08 -6.68 1.55
N GLU A 119 -14.49 -6.91 0.29
CA GLU A 119 -13.74 -6.45 -0.89
C GLU A 119 -13.62 -4.93 -0.90
N HIS A 120 -14.73 -4.24 -0.66
CA HIS A 120 -14.79 -2.78 -0.71
C HIS A 120 -13.79 -2.12 0.25
N LEU A 121 -13.73 -2.56 1.51
CA LEU A 121 -12.79 -2.02 2.49
C LEU A 121 -11.33 -2.28 2.09
N LEU A 122 -11.03 -3.45 1.50
CA LEU A 122 -9.69 -3.75 0.99
C LEU A 122 -9.32 -2.86 -0.20
N VAL A 123 -10.26 -2.59 -1.08
CA VAL A 123 -10.09 -1.65 -2.21
C VAL A 123 -9.83 -0.23 -1.72
N LEU A 124 -10.55 0.23 -0.69
CA LEU A 124 -10.32 1.55 -0.08
C LEU A 124 -8.92 1.66 0.53
N GLU A 125 -8.46 0.63 1.25
CA GLU A 125 -7.10 0.56 1.79
C GLU A 125 -6.04 0.69 0.68
N MET A 126 -6.20 -0.05 -0.42
CA MET A 126 -5.28 0.04 -1.56
C MET A 126 -5.25 1.43 -2.20
N ILE A 127 -6.40 2.10 -2.30
CA ILE A 127 -6.52 3.45 -2.84
C ILE A 127 -5.82 4.46 -1.93
N ILE A 128 -6.01 4.35 -0.61
CA ILE A 128 -5.32 5.20 0.38
C ILE A 128 -3.82 5.01 0.25
N ALA A 129 -3.33 3.76 0.27
CA ALA A 129 -1.91 3.46 0.11
C ALA A 129 -1.32 3.99 -1.21
N LEU A 130 -2.06 3.90 -2.31
CA LEU A 130 -1.66 4.46 -3.60
C LEU A 130 -1.55 5.98 -3.56
N ALA A 131 -2.56 6.66 -3.00
CA ALA A 131 -2.58 8.11 -2.89
C ALA A 131 -1.40 8.61 -2.05
N ASP A 132 -1.20 8.01 -0.87
CA ASP A 132 -0.12 8.37 0.05
C ASP A 132 1.27 8.14 -0.57
N ALA A 133 1.45 7.00 -1.26
CA ALA A 133 2.73 6.66 -1.88
C ALA A 133 3.10 7.64 -3.00
N LEU A 134 2.12 8.06 -3.81
CA LEU A 134 2.35 9.01 -4.91
C LEU A 134 2.52 10.44 -4.43
N ASP A 135 1.90 10.82 -3.30
CA ASP A 135 2.01 12.19 -2.74
C ASP A 135 3.44 12.48 -2.25
N GLN A 136 4.23 11.44 -1.97
CA GLN A 136 5.65 11.55 -1.64
C GLN A 136 6.55 11.86 -2.83
N VAL A 137 6.06 11.81 -4.07
CA VAL A 137 6.86 12.07 -5.28
C VAL A 137 6.74 13.55 -5.67
N PRO A 138 7.80 14.36 -5.54
CA PRO A 138 7.78 15.76 -5.91
C PRO A 138 7.46 15.94 -7.39
N ASP A 139 6.71 16.99 -7.71
CA ASP A 139 6.40 17.40 -9.09
C ASP A 139 5.71 16.32 -9.97
N LEU A 140 5.22 15.22 -9.36
CA LEU A 140 4.62 14.09 -10.07
C LEU A 140 3.47 14.51 -10.99
N LEU A 141 2.65 15.44 -10.53
CA LEU A 141 1.45 15.91 -11.22
C LEU A 141 1.71 17.15 -12.09
N VAL A 142 2.97 17.55 -12.27
CA VAL A 142 3.30 18.69 -13.14
C VAL A 142 2.87 18.38 -14.58
N GLY A 143 2.12 19.31 -15.17
CA GLY A 143 1.54 19.16 -16.50
C GLY A 143 0.27 18.30 -16.57
N ALA A 144 -0.25 17.82 -15.43
CA ALA A 144 -1.52 17.11 -15.37
C ALA A 144 -2.72 18.08 -15.41
N ASP A 145 -3.81 17.67 -16.06
CA ASP A 145 -5.11 18.34 -15.96
C ASP A 145 -5.82 17.90 -14.66
N LEU A 146 -5.53 18.62 -13.58
CA LEU A 146 -6.05 18.29 -12.25
C LEU A 146 -7.58 18.40 -12.14
N GLU A 147 -8.21 19.26 -12.94
CA GLU A 147 -9.66 19.41 -12.93
C GLU A 147 -10.32 18.20 -13.58
N ARG A 148 -9.78 17.75 -14.72
CA ARG A 148 -10.23 16.53 -15.39
C ARG A 148 -10.00 15.28 -14.54
N LEU A 149 -8.83 15.16 -13.91
CA LEU A 149 -8.53 14.05 -13.00
C LEU A 149 -9.47 14.02 -11.80
N ALA A 150 -9.76 15.18 -11.22
CA ALA A 150 -10.75 15.32 -10.15
C ALA A 150 -12.12 14.83 -10.63
N LYS A 151 -12.71 15.45 -11.66
CA LYS A 151 -14.04 15.05 -12.18
C LYS A 151 -14.14 13.56 -12.51
N ALA A 152 -13.08 12.97 -13.06
CA ALA A 152 -13.05 11.55 -13.37
C ALA A 152 -13.01 10.65 -12.12
N SER A 153 -12.36 11.11 -11.04
CA SER A 153 -12.27 10.41 -9.76
C SER A 153 -13.55 10.56 -8.92
N GLU A 154 -14.28 11.67 -9.10
CA GLU A 154 -15.64 11.87 -8.59
C GLU A 154 -16.66 10.85 -9.17
N LEU A 155 -16.35 10.23 -10.30
CA LEU A 155 -17.17 9.12 -10.82
C LEU A 155 -16.89 7.80 -10.07
N VAL A 156 -15.74 7.69 -9.40
CA VAL A 156 -15.37 6.53 -8.60
C VAL A 156 -15.90 6.67 -7.17
N PHE A 157 -15.76 7.85 -6.57
CA PHE A 157 -16.28 8.12 -5.22
C PHE A 157 -17.53 8.99 -5.31
N MET A 158 -18.64 8.59 -4.68
CA MET A 158 -19.89 9.35 -4.68
C MET A 158 -19.85 10.66 -3.84
N GLY A 159 -18.67 11.27 -3.69
CA GLY A 159 -18.44 12.47 -2.90
C GLY A 159 -17.75 13.54 -3.72
N GLY A 160 -18.18 14.79 -3.56
CA GLY A 160 -17.53 15.93 -4.20
C GLY A 160 -16.20 16.29 -3.55
N PHE A 161 -15.31 16.92 -4.31
CA PHE A 161 -14.06 17.43 -3.77
C PHE A 161 -14.26 18.63 -2.84
N LYS A 162 -13.56 18.64 -1.71
CA LYS A 162 -13.36 19.88 -0.93
C LYS A 162 -12.24 20.70 -1.58
N ASP A 163 -12.47 22.01 -1.69
CA ASP A 163 -11.51 22.94 -2.31
C ASP A 163 -10.21 23.07 -1.51
N GLY A 164 -9.12 23.42 -2.21
CA GLY A 164 -7.85 23.86 -1.61
C GLY A 164 -6.81 22.77 -1.29
N LYS A 165 -7.09 21.48 -1.53
CA LYS A 165 -6.13 20.38 -1.35
C LYS A 165 -5.60 19.82 -2.68
N GLY A 166 -4.40 19.25 -2.66
CA GLY A 166 -3.81 18.53 -3.78
C GLY A 166 -4.67 17.34 -4.24
N PHE A 167 -4.54 16.91 -5.50
CA PHE A 167 -5.36 15.83 -6.07
C PHE A 167 -5.23 14.51 -5.30
N LEU A 168 -4.00 14.09 -4.95
CA LEU A 168 -3.76 12.81 -4.26
C LEU A 168 -4.32 12.83 -2.84
N GLN A 169 -4.06 13.89 -2.07
CA GLN A 169 -4.67 14.09 -0.76
C GLN A 169 -6.21 14.06 -0.82
N ARG A 170 -6.80 14.58 -1.89
CA ARG A 170 -8.25 14.51 -2.09
C ARG A 170 -8.75 13.08 -2.35
N VAL A 171 -8.02 12.29 -3.13
CA VAL A 171 -8.34 10.86 -3.33
C VAL A 171 -8.25 10.09 -2.00
N HIS A 172 -7.20 10.33 -1.22
CA HIS A 172 -7.06 9.78 0.14
C HIS A 172 -8.27 10.12 1.02
N ASP A 173 -8.63 11.42 1.07
CA ASP A 173 -9.73 11.90 1.92
C ASP A 173 -11.08 11.30 1.51
N LEU A 174 -11.34 11.14 0.21
CA LEU A 174 -12.56 10.51 -0.30
C LEU A 174 -12.64 9.03 0.08
N ALA A 175 -11.55 8.28 -0.06
CA ALA A 175 -11.52 6.87 0.35
C ALA A 175 -11.69 6.70 1.87
N THR A 176 -11.08 7.59 2.64
CA THR A 176 -11.24 7.63 4.11
C THR A 176 -12.68 7.98 4.50
N GLN A 177 -13.28 8.95 3.82
CA GLN A 177 -14.68 9.33 4.04
C GLN A 177 -15.62 8.18 3.70
N GLU A 178 -15.37 7.45 2.62
CA GLU A 178 -16.18 6.30 2.23
C GLU A 178 -16.10 5.18 3.26
N SER A 179 -14.91 4.89 3.79
CA SER A 179 -14.76 3.92 4.91
C SER A 179 -15.58 4.31 6.15
N LYS A 180 -15.70 5.61 6.42
CA LYS A 180 -16.55 6.14 7.49
C LYS A 180 -18.04 5.96 7.14
N HIS A 181 -18.45 6.28 5.92
CA HIS A 181 -19.84 6.08 5.47
C HIS A 181 -20.26 4.61 5.57
N VAL A 182 -19.40 3.66 5.17
CA VAL A 182 -19.66 2.23 5.33
C VAL A 182 -19.91 1.88 6.79
N GLN A 183 -19.12 2.42 7.71
CA GLN A 183 -19.33 2.20 9.15
C GLN A 183 -20.66 2.76 9.64
N GLU A 184 -21.00 3.98 9.24
CA GLU A 184 -22.27 4.63 9.59
C GLU A 184 -23.46 3.83 9.03
N ALA A 185 -23.34 3.33 7.81
CA ALA A 185 -24.34 2.50 7.14
C ALA A 185 -24.53 1.15 7.84
N LEU A 186 -23.45 0.45 8.20
CA LEU A 186 -23.51 -0.82 8.95
C LEU A 186 -24.18 -0.64 10.32
N ASN A 187 -23.98 0.51 10.96
CA ASN A 187 -24.59 0.84 12.25
C ASN A 187 -26.03 1.40 12.11
N SER A 188 -26.53 1.58 10.89
CA SER A 188 -27.85 2.16 10.63
C SER A 188 -28.97 1.11 10.70
N HIS A 189 -30.21 1.56 10.60
CA HIS A 189 -31.38 0.66 10.54
C HIS A 189 -31.49 -0.08 9.20
N ASP A 190 -30.82 0.39 8.14
CA ASP A 190 -30.77 -0.26 6.83
C ASP A 190 -29.31 -0.49 6.39
N PRO A 191 -28.69 -1.60 6.83
CA PRO A 191 -27.29 -1.87 6.54
C PRO A 191 -27.04 -2.24 5.08
N ARG A 192 -28.07 -2.34 4.24
CA ARG A 192 -27.93 -2.55 2.78
C ARG A 192 -27.28 -1.37 2.09
N THR A 193 -27.40 -0.19 2.68
CA THR A 193 -26.74 1.03 2.20
C THR A 193 -25.21 0.92 2.25
N ALA A 194 -24.65 0.04 3.09
CA ALA A 194 -23.21 -0.15 3.25
C ALA A 194 -22.52 -0.79 2.03
N TYR A 195 -23.29 -1.47 1.17
CA TYR A 195 -22.76 -2.15 -0.01
C TYR A 195 -23.46 -1.77 -1.32
N ALA A 196 -24.42 -0.84 -1.29
CA ALA A 196 -25.13 -0.38 -2.48
C ALA A 196 -24.18 0.23 -3.53
N ASN A 197 -23.11 0.86 -3.08
CA ASN A 197 -22.12 1.54 -3.92
C ASN A 197 -20.69 1.05 -3.64
N ALA A 198 -20.58 -0.17 -3.13
CA ALA A 198 -19.31 -0.80 -2.85
C ALA A 198 -18.43 -0.85 -4.11
N LEU A 199 -17.18 -0.44 -3.95
CA LEU A 199 -16.14 -0.52 -4.97
C LEU A 199 -15.54 -1.92 -4.98
N SER A 200 -15.36 -2.47 -6.18
CA SER A 200 -14.49 -3.63 -6.43
C SER A 200 -13.14 -3.15 -6.95
N PHE A 201 -12.17 -4.04 -7.06
CA PHE A 201 -10.88 -3.70 -7.70
C PHE A 201 -11.06 -3.12 -9.11
N SER A 202 -12.02 -3.65 -9.86
CA SER A 202 -12.31 -3.23 -11.24
C SER A 202 -13.04 -1.90 -11.38
N THR A 203 -13.75 -1.46 -10.33
CA THR A 203 -14.52 -0.20 -10.33
C THR A 203 -13.89 0.90 -9.46
N GLY A 204 -12.99 0.54 -8.55
CA GLY A 204 -12.23 1.48 -7.71
C GLY A 204 -10.80 1.68 -8.19
N VAL A 205 -9.94 0.67 -7.98
CA VAL A 205 -8.49 0.78 -8.22
C VAL A 205 -8.18 0.91 -9.72
N VAL A 206 -8.69 0.02 -10.56
CA VAL A 206 -8.35 0.01 -12.00
C VAL A 206 -8.71 1.31 -12.71
N PRO A 207 -9.90 1.91 -12.54
CA PRO A 207 -10.22 3.19 -13.15
C PRO A 207 -9.31 4.30 -12.67
N LEU A 208 -8.96 4.33 -11.38
CA LEU A 208 -8.04 5.31 -10.82
C LEU A 208 -6.64 5.20 -11.45
N LEU A 209 -6.08 3.99 -11.55
CA LEU A 209 -4.79 3.76 -12.21
C LEU A 209 -4.81 4.21 -13.68
N ARG A 210 -5.91 3.94 -14.40
CA ARG A 210 -6.08 4.43 -15.79
C ARG A 210 -6.10 5.95 -15.89
N ARG A 211 -6.67 6.65 -14.90
CA ARG A 211 -6.61 8.12 -14.84
C ARG A 211 -5.22 8.61 -14.53
N LEU A 212 -4.48 7.94 -13.64
CA LEU A 212 -3.09 8.27 -13.36
C LEU A 212 -2.21 8.17 -14.62
N HIS A 213 -2.50 7.28 -15.56
CA HIS A 213 -1.78 7.22 -16.85
C HIS A 213 -2.03 8.43 -17.78
N GLU A 214 -3.02 9.27 -17.48
CA GLU A 214 -3.20 10.57 -18.16
C GLU A 214 -2.16 11.60 -17.68
N VAL A 215 -1.52 11.38 -16.53
CA VAL A 215 -0.42 12.21 -16.01
C VAL A 215 0.87 11.90 -16.78
N PRO A 216 1.58 12.90 -17.34
CA PRO A 216 2.80 12.67 -18.12
C PRO A 216 3.86 11.82 -17.40
N GLY A 217 4.09 12.07 -16.11
CA GLY A 217 5.05 11.33 -15.29
C GLY A 217 4.67 9.88 -14.97
N LEU A 218 3.42 9.47 -15.25
CA LEU A 218 2.90 8.14 -14.94
C LEU A 218 2.40 7.35 -16.16
N ARG A 219 2.51 7.92 -17.36
CA ARG A 219 1.92 7.37 -18.58
C ARG A 219 2.39 5.95 -18.93
N GLU A 220 3.63 5.62 -18.57
CA GLU A 220 4.25 4.31 -18.83
C GLU A 220 4.51 3.52 -17.54
N THR A 221 3.95 3.96 -16.42
CA THR A 221 4.14 3.33 -15.12
C THR A 221 3.45 1.98 -15.07
N HIS A 222 4.13 0.99 -14.50
CA HIS A 222 3.54 -0.28 -14.08
C HIS A 222 3.37 -0.28 -12.56
N PHE A 223 2.14 -0.34 -12.06
CA PHE A 223 1.90 -0.33 -10.62
C PHE A 223 2.06 -1.74 -10.03
N THR A 224 2.70 -1.85 -8.87
CA THR A 224 2.84 -3.12 -8.14
C THR A 224 2.33 -2.91 -6.72
N PHE A 225 1.23 -3.57 -6.35
CA PHE A 225 0.74 -3.53 -4.98
C PHE A 225 1.50 -4.55 -4.14
N LEU A 226 2.45 -4.05 -3.36
CA LEU A 226 3.31 -4.81 -2.46
C LEU A 226 2.52 -5.13 -1.18
N MET A 227 1.67 -6.15 -1.27
CA MET A 227 0.78 -6.60 -0.20
C MET A 227 1.59 -7.30 0.90
N ASP A 228 1.69 -6.68 2.08
CA ASP A 228 2.36 -7.29 3.24
C ASP A 228 1.34 -7.88 4.21
N ASP A 229 1.78 -8.85 5.03
CA ASP A 229 0.93 -9.49 6.05
C ASP A 229 -0.35 -10.15 5.50
N VAL A 230 -0.35 -10.56 4.23
CA VAL A 230 -1.51 -11.17 3.52
C VAL A 230 -2.10 -12.38 4.27
N HIS A 231 -1.28 -13.09 5.05
CA HIS A 231 -1.75 -14.20 5.89
C HIS A 231 -2.76 -13.77 6.97
N LYS A 232 -2.80 -12.49 7.36
CA LYS A 232 -3.75 -11.90 8.30
C LYS A 232 -5.09 -11.51 7.66
N LEU A 233 -5.17 -11.45 6.33
CA LEU A 233 -6.43 -11.22 5.63
C LEU A 233 -7.45 -12.31 5.95
N ARG A 234 -8.73 -11.93 5.94
CA ARG A 234 -9.87 -12.83 6.11
C ARG A 234 -10.02 -13.78 4.91
N PRO A 235 -10.73 -14.91 5.07
CA PRO A 235 -10.96 -15.84 3.97
C PRO A 235 -11.58 -15.19 2.72
N SER A 236 -12.57 -14.31 2.88
CA SER A 236 -13.20 -13.55 1.79
C SER A 236 -12.17 -12.67 1.05
N GLN A 237 -11.39 -11.89 1.79
CA GLN A 237 -10.33 -11.02 1.26
C GLN A 237 -9.25 -11.82 0.52
N LYS A 238 -8.83 -12.97 1.06
CA LYS A 238 -7.89 -13.87 0.38
C LYS A 238 -8.47 -14.43 -0.92
N ALA A 239 -9.73 -14.83 -0.94
CA ALA A 239 -10.40 -15.31 -2.14
C ALA A 239 -10.48 -14.22 -3.23
N VAL A 240 -10.82 -13.00 -2.82
CA VAL A 240 -10.85 -11.82 -3.69
C VAL A 240 -9.45 -11.49 -4.24
N LEU A 241 -8.43 -11.45 -3.39
CA LEU A 241 -7.04 -11.23 -3.82
C LEU A 241 -6.56 -12.30 -4.81
N ASN A 242 -6.88 -13.57 -4.55
CA ASN A 242 -6.56 -14.67 -5.49
C ASN A 242 -7.24 -14.46 -6.85
N SER A 243 -8.47 -13.95 -6.86
CA SER A 243 -9.17 -13.56 -8.10
C SER A 243 -8.41 -12.46 -8.83
N TRP A 244 -7.96 -11.43 -8.12
CA TRP A 244 -7.19 -10.33 -8.72
C TRP A 244 -5.86 -10.77 -9.32
N VAL A 245 -5.12 -11.63 -8.60
CA VAL A 245 -3.87 -12.23 -9.09
C VAL A 245 -4.10 -13.10 -10.33
N SER A 246 -5.29 -13.69 -10.48
CA SER A 246 -5.62 -14.53 -11.64
C SER A 246 -5.85 -13.73 -12.93
N TYR A 247 -6.06 -12.41 -12.84
CA TYR A 247 -6.18 -11.56 -14.02
C TYR A 247 -4.85 -11.52 -14.80
N ARG A 248 -4.93 -11.84 -16.10
CA ARG A 248 -3.75 -11.97 -16.97
C ARG A 248 -3.28 -10.66 -17.59
N ASP A 249 -4.02 -9.58 -17.39
CA ASP A 249 -3.63 -8.26 -17.89
C ASP A 249 -2.63 -7.60 -16.93
N HIS A 250 -1.35 -7.82 -17.21
CA HIS A 250 -0.23 -7.25 -16.48
C HIS A 250 0.30 -5.96 -17.13
N SER A 251 -0.51 -5.27 -17.94
CA SER A 251 -0.09 -4.02 -18.58
C SER A 251 -0.12 -2.82 -17.63
N LEU A 252 -1.02 -2.87 -16.64
CA LEU A 252 -1.32 -1.76 -15.73
C LEU A 252 -0.87 -2.02 -14.29
N VAL A 253 -1.08 -3.24 -13.80
CA VAL A 253 -0.98 -3.56 -12.38
C VAL A 253 -0.58 -5.01 -12.13
N GLN A 254 0.10 -5.25 -11.01
CA GLN A 254 0.40 -6.58 -10.46
C GLN A 254 0.42 -6.58 -8.93
N PHE A 255 0.63 -7.75 -8.33
CA PHE A 255 0.74 -7.99 -6.89
C PHE A 255 2.05 -8.70 -6.51
#